data_AF-A0AAV3XSR0-F1
#
_entry.id   AF-A0AAV3XSR0-F1
#
_cell.length_a   1.000
_cell.length_b   1.000
_cell.length_c   1.000
_cell.angle_alpha   90.00
_cell.angle_beta   90.00
_cell.angle_gamma   90.00
#
_symmetry.space_group_name_H-M   'P 1'
#
loop_
_entity.id
_entity.type
_entity.pdbx_description
1 polymer ?
#
loop_
_entity_poly.entity_id
_entity_poly.type
_entity_poly.pdbx_seq_one_letter_code
_entity_poly.pdbx_strand_id
1 'polypeptide(L)' 'MIVREAKLLNGTKEQYKALDDAIRTAQFIRNKAIRYWMDNQGVSKADLYSLLH' A
#
# COMPACT_ATOMS: atom_id res chain seq x y z
N MET A 1 12.18 -0.76 5.56
CA MET A 1 10.78 -0.80 6.04
C MET A 1 10.26 0.64 6.08
N ILE A 2 9.27 1.01 5.26
CA ILE A 2 8.63 2.34 5.37
C ILE A 2 7.43 2.18 6.31
N VAL A 3 7.45 2.89 7.44
CA VAL A 3 6.36 2.95 8.40
C VAL A 3 5.41 4.06 7.97
N ARG A 4 4.10 3.75 7.92
CA ARG A 4 3.04 4.73 7.65
C ARG A 4 2.26 4.92 8.93
N GLU A 5 2.17 6.15 9.39
CA GLU A 5 1.40 6.53 10.57
C GLU A 5 0.41 7.61 10.18
N ALA A 6 -0.78 7.58 10.78
CA ALA A 6 -1.76 8.64 10.66
C ALA A 6 -2.31 8.98 12.04
N LYS A 7 -2.42 10.28 12.31
CA LYS A 7 -2.90 10.81 13.58
C LYS A 7 -4.33 11.28 13.41
N LEU A 8 -5.26 10.61 14.08
CA LEU A 8 -6.64 11.04 14.22
C LEU A 8 -6.80 11.65 15.62
N LEU A 9 -7.18 12.93 15.70
CA LEU A 9 -7.55 13.57 16.95
C LEU A 9 -9.01 13.21 17.27
N ASN A 10 -9.26 12.55 18.40
CA ASN A 10 -10.59 12.07 18.82
C ASN A 10 -11.27 11.10 17.83
N GLY A 11 -10.50 10.22 17.17
CA GLY A 11 -11.05 9.25 16.22
C GLY A 11 -11.98 8.22 16.88
N THR A 12 -13.03 7.80 16.18
CA THR A 12 -13.85 6.66 16.62
C THR A 12 -13.11 5.34 16.35
N LYS A 13 -13.54 4.25 17.00
CA LYS A 13 -12.97 2.91 16.78
C LYS A 13 -13.06 2.49 15.31
N GLU A 14 -14.16 2.83 14.66
CA GLU A 14 -14.43 2.53 13.25
C GLU A 14 -13.46 3.29 12.35
N GLN A 15 -13.15 4.56 12.66
CA GLN A 15 -12.20 5.37 11.90
C GLN A 15 -10.76 4.83 12.02
N TYR A 16 -10.34 4.43 13.23
CA TYR A 16 -9.04 3.78 13.40
C TYR A 16 -8.96 2.45 12.66
N LYS A 17 -10.03 1.64 12.69
CA LYS A 17 -10.08 0.37 11.93
C LYS A 17 -9.97 0.61 10.43
N ALA A 18 -10.72 1.56 9.89
CA ALA A 18 -10.67 1.91 8.47
C ALA A 18 -9.27 2.38 8.04
N LEU A 19 -8.60 3.16 8.90
CA LEU A 19 -7.24 3.61 8.66
C LEU A 19 -6.24 2.44 8.66
N ASP A 20 -6.33 1.55 9.64
CA ASP A 20 -5.50 0.35 9.70
C ASP A 20 -5.67 -0.52 8.45
N ASP A 21 -6.90 -0.73 8.01
CA ASP A 21 -7.22 -1.52 6.81
C ASP A 21 -6.68 -0.85 5.53
N ALA A 22 -6.75 0.49 5.45
CA ALA A 22 -6.14 1.25 4.37
C ALA A 22 -4.60 1.13 4.36
N ILE A 23 -3.95 1.21 5.52
CA ILE A 23 -2.50 1.04 5.65
C ILE A 23 -2.08 -0.36 5.21
N ARG A 24 -2.79 -1.41 5.68
CA ARG A 24 -2.51 -2.81 5.31
C ARG A 24 -2.66 -3.02 3.81
N THR A 25 -3.73 -2.51 3.21
CA THR A 25 -3.98 -2.59 1.76
C THR A 25 -2.86 -1.91 0.97
N ALA A 26 -2.47 -0.70 1.36
CA ALA A 26 -1.38 0.03 0.70
C ALA A 26 -0.03 -0.70 0.83
N GLN A 27 0.25 -1.32 1.97
CA GLN A 27 1.46 -2.13 2.16
C GLN A 27 1.45 -3.38 1.28
N PHE A 28 0.32 -4.09 1.19
CA PHE A 28 0.17 -5.27 0.34
C PHE A 28 0.43 -4.95 -1.14
N ILE A 29 -0.25 -3.92 -1.66
CA ILE A 29 -0.08 -3.42 -3.03
C ILE A 29 1.39 -3.06 -3.30
N ARG A 30 2.02 -2.31 -2.39
CA ARG A 30 3.43 -1.92 -2.54
C ARG A 30 4.33 -3.14 -2.59
N ASN A 31 4.11 -4.11 -1.71
CA ASN A 31 4.93 -5.33 -1.67
C ASN A 31 4.75 -6.16 -2.95
N LYS A 32 3.53 -6.25 -3.49
CA LYS A 32 3.24 -6.88 -4.79
C LYS A 32 3.99 -6.18 -5.93
N ALA A 33 3.90 -4.85 -6.01
CA ALA A 33 4.57 -4.05 -7.05
C ALA A 33 6.10 -4.18 -6.97
N ILE A 34 6.68 -4.11 -5.76
CA ILE A 34 8.13 -4.29 -5.57
C ILE A 34 8.56 -5.70 -5.99
N ARG A 35 7.82 -6.74 -5.59
CA ARG A 35 8.13 -8.12 -5.97
C ARG A 35 8.11 -8.27 -7.49
N TYR A 36 7.05 -7.80 -8.14
CA TYR A 36 6.93 -7.84 -9.60
C TYR A 36 8.08 -7.12 -10.30
N TRP A 37 8.49 -5.95 -9.80
CA TRP A 37 9.63 -5.21 -10.33
C TRP A 37 10.96 -5.95 -10.16
N MET A 38 11.17 -6.63 -9.04
CA MET A 38 12.38 -7.42 -8.80
C MET A 38 12.47 -8.64 -9.72
N ASP A 39 11.33 -9.25 -10.03
CA ASP A 39 11.26 -10.52 -10.77
C ASP A 39 11.30 -10.32 -12.30
N ASN A 40 11.11 -9.09 -12.81
CA ASN A 40 10.99 -8.81 -14.25
C ASN A 40 11.92 -7.67 -14.70
N GLN A 41 12.65 -7.86 -15.81
CA GLN A 41 13.48 -6.80 -16.38
C GLN A 41 12.68 -5.89 -17.33
N GLY A 42 13.04 -4.60 -17.39
CA GLY A 42 12.40 -3.64 -18.30
C GLY A 42 11.01 -3.17 -17.87
N VAL A 43 10.59 -3.47 -16.64
CA VAL A 43 9.28 -3.07 -16.10
C VAL A 43 9.15 -1.55 -16.07
N SER A 44 8.10 -1.04 -16.72
CA SER A 44 7.77 0.38 -16.74
C SER A 44 6.86 0.78 -15.58
N LYS A 45 6.71 2.09 -15.39
CA LYS A 45 5.78 2.64 -14.39
C LYS A 45 4.31 2.26 -14.68
N ALA A 46 3.94 2.15 -15.96
CA ALA A 46 2.59 1.78 -16.37
C ALA A 46 2.27 0.32 -15.99
N ASP A 47 3.25 -0.57 -16.15
CA ASP A 47 3.11 -1.99 -15.77
C ASP A 47 2.88 -2.13 -14.27
N LEU A 48 3.61 -1.37 -13.45
CA LEU A 48 3.41 -1.38 -12.00
C LEU A 48 2.04 -0.84 -11.58
N TYR A 49 1.51 0.17 -12.28
CA TYR A 49 0.17 0.67 -12.02
C TYR A 49 -0.93 -0.28 -12.43
N SER A 50 -0.71 -1.12 -13.45
CA SER A 50 -1.67 -2.16 -13.82
C SER A 50 -1.97 -3.14 -12.67
N LEU A 51 -1.04 -3.30 -11.71
CA LEU A 51 -1.17 -4.23 -10.57
C LEU A 51 -2.18 -3.78 -9.50
N LEU A 52 -2.69 -2.54 -9.61
CA LEU A 52 -3.66 -1.90 -8.71
C LEU A 52 -5.13 -2.18 -9.09
N HIS A 53 -5.37 -2.74 -10.26
CA HIS A 53 -6.69 -3.12 -10.78
C HIS A 53 -6.94 -4.61 -10.57
#